data_AF-A0A8T7BQL2-F1
#
_entry.id   AF-A0A8T7BQL2-F1
#
_cell.length_a   1.000
_cell.length_b   1.000
_cell.length_c   1.000
_cell.angle_alpha   90.00
_cell.angle_beta   90.00
_cell.angle_gamma   90.00
#
_symmetry.space_group_name_H-M   'P 1'
#
loop_
_entity.id
_entity.type
_entity.pdbx_description
1 polymer ?
#
loop_
_entity_poly.entity_id
_entity_poly.type
_entity_poly.pdbx_seq_one_letter_code
_entity_poly.pdbx_strand_id
1 'polypeptide(L)'
;MTNYISTYTRLIGLMFVICFSGNALAEDCYRGTLDKQYCDRNRDQVADLPLDPKDWVNPDTIIFSYTPVEDPAIYAKVWDGFIKHMSEVTGKKVV
;
A
#
# COMPACT_ATOMS: atom_id res chain seq x y z
N MET A 1 -34.45 -36.51 -25.56
CA MET A 1 -33.07 -36.09 -25.93
C MET A 1 -32.81 -34.61 -25.68
N THR A 2 -33.79 -33.72 -25.86
CA THR A 2 -33.64 -32.25 -25.73
C THR A 2 -33.29 -31.76 -24.32
N ASN A 3 -33.85 -32.38 -23.27
CA ASN A 3 -33.59 -31.99 -21.88
C ASN A 3 -32.15 -32.31 -21.43
N TYR A 4 -31.58 -33.38 -21.96
CA TYR A 4 -30.22 -33.83 -21.63
C TYR A 4 -29.17 -32.85 -22.19
N ILE A 5 -29.40 -32.33 -23.40
CA ILE A 5 -28.54 -31.34 -24.06
C ILE A 5 -28.57 -29.98 -23.34
N SER A 6 -29.74 -29.58 -22.80
CA SER A 6 -29.91 -28.34 -22.01
C SER A 6 -29.21 -28.40 -20.65
N THR A 7 -29.23 -29.56 -19.98
CA THR A 7 -28.53 -29.75 -18.71
C THR A 7 -27.02 -29.67 -18.89
N TYR A 8 -26.47 -30.23 -19.98
CA TYR A 8 -25.03 -30.12 -20.28
C TYR A 8 -24.59 -28.70 -20.63
N THR A 9 -25.40 -27.94 -21.36
CA THR A 9 -25.07 -26.52 -21.65
C THR A 9 -25.07 -25.66 -20.39
N ARG A 10 -25.97 -25.92 -19.43
CA ARG A 10 -25.96 -25.24 -18.11
C ARG A 10 -24.75 -25.64 -17.26
N LEU A 11 -24.37 -26.92 -17.26
CA LEU A 11 -23.19 -27.42 -16.54
C LEU A 11 -21.89 -26.85 -17.10
N ILE A 12 -21.76 -26.75 -18.43
CA ILE A 12 -20.59 -26.15 -19.09
C ILE A 12 -20.53 -24.64 -18.79
N GLY A 13 -21.66 -23.93 -18.83
CA GLY A 13 -21.72 -22.51 -18.47
C GLY A 13 -21.34 -22.25 -17.01
N LEU A 14 -21.77 -23.11 -16.07
CA LEU A 14 -21.42 -23.00 -14.65
C LEU A 14 -19.92 -23.27 -14.40
N MET A 15 -19.32 -24.22 -15.13
CA MET A 15 -17.89 -24.53 -15.04
C MET A 15 -17.02 -23.39 -15.59
N PHE A 16 -17.49 -22.68 -16.62
CA PHE A 16 -16.78 -21.53 -17.19
C PHE A 16 -16.72 -20.33 -16.24
N VAL A 17 -17.77 -20.12 -15.43
CA VAL A 17 -17.83 -19.05 -14.42
C VAL A 17 -16.87 -19.32 -13.25
N ILE A 18 -16.70 -20.58 -12.86
CA ILE A 18 -15.79 -20.97 -11.76
C ILE A 18 -14.32 -20.80 -12.17
N CYS A 19 -13.96 -21.08 -13.44
CA CYS A 19 -12.58 -20.89 -13.93
C CYS A 19 -12.18 -19.42 -14.14
N PHE A 20 -13.15 -18.50 -14.20
CA PHE A 20 -12.89 -17.06 -14.29
C PHE A 20 -12.83 -16.36 -12.91
N SER A 21 -12.91 -17.13 -11.83
CA SER A 21 -12.64 -16.64 -10.48
C SER A 21 -11.17 -16.21 -10.41
N GLY A 22 -10.93 -14.91 -10.62
CA GLY A 22 -9.59 -14.35 -10.68
C GLY A 22 -8.76 -14.76 -9.48
N ASN A 23 -7.73 -15.56 -9.72
CA ASN A 23 -6.70 -15.79 -8.73
C ASN A 23 -6.03 -14.42 -8.49
N ALA A 24 -6.21 -13.85 -7.31
CA ALA A 24 -5.38 -12.75 -6.84
C ALA A 24 -3.97 -13.32 -6.68
N LEU A 25 -3.16 -13.21 -7.74
CA LEU A 25 -1.75 -13.56 -7.67
C LEU A 25 -1.11 -12.60 -6.67
N ALA A 26 -0.50 -13.14 -5.62
CA ALA A 26 0.39 -12.36 -4.77
C ALA A 26 1.43 -11.71 -5.69
N GLU A 27 1.51 -10.38 -5.68
CA GLU A 27 2.45 -9.66 -6.53
C GLU A 27 3.89 -10.02 -6.12
N ASP A 28 4.63 -10.66 -7.03
CA ASP A 28 6.06 -10.89 -6.87
C ASP A 28 6.79 -9.58 -7.18
N CYS A 29 6.84 -8.70 -6.19
CA CYS A 29 7.57 -7.44 -6.27
C CYS A 29 8.97 -7.58 -5.64
N TYR A 30 9.97 -7.00 -6.29
CA TYR A 30 11.28 -6.82 -5.70
C TYR A 30 11.17 -5.89 -4.49
N ARG A 31 11.88 -6.20 -3.39
CA ARG A 31 11.80 -5.45 -2.12
C ARG A 31 13.16 -4.99 -1.57
N GLY A 32 14.26 -5.51 -2.11
CA GLY A 32 15.59 -5.29 -1.55
C GLY A 32 15.66 -5.68 -0.06
N THR A 33 15.90 -4.71 0.80
CA THR A 33 15.99 -4.86 2.27
C THR A 33 14.74 -4.37 3.01
N LEU A 34 13.70 -3.93 2.30
CA LEU A 34 12.46 -3.46 2.92
C LEU A 34 11.70 -4.62 3.59
N ASP A 35 10.84 -4.29 4.54
CA ASP A 35 9.95 -5.25 5.19
C ASP A 35 9.00 -5.93 4.18
N LYS A 36 8.50 -7.13 4.52
CA LYS A 36 7.66 -7.96 3.63
C LYS A 36 6.44 -7.24 3.07
N GLN A 37 5.91 -6.25 3.78
CA GLN A 37 4.74 -5.49 3.34
C GLN A 37 5.03 -4.46 2.23
N TYR A 38 6.29 -4.08 2.01
CA TYR A 38 6.66 -3.03 1.06
C TYR A 38 7.27 -3.60 -0.23
N CYS A 39 7.19 -2.85 -1.31
CA CYS A 39 7.81 -3.12 -2.59
C CYS A 39 8.78 -1.99 -2.95
N ASP A 40 9.82 -2.30 -3.72
CA ASP A 40 10.84 -1.38 -4.22
C ASP A 40 11.09 -1.67 -5.72
N ARG A 41 10.11 -1.38 -6.58
CA ARG A 41 10.15 -1.78 -8.00
C ARG A 41 11.20 -0.99 -8.78
N ASN A 42 11.53 0.23 -8.34
CA ASN A 42 12.52 1.09 -8.98
C ASN A 42 13.96 0.90 -8.44
N ARG A 43 14.12 0.11 -7.37
CA ARG A 43 15.41 -0.27 -6.76
C ARG A 43 16.14 0.92 -6.11
N ASP A 44 15.41 1.87 -5.55
CA ASP A 44 15.97 3.03 -4.85
C ASP A 44 15.97 2.90 -3.31
N GLN A 45 15.54 1.73 -2.79
CA GLN A 45 15.36 1.44 -1.36
C GLN A 45 14.30 2.31 -0.67
N VAL A 46 13.33 2.84 -1.41
CA VAL A 46 12.15 3.51 -0.88
C VAL A 46 10.92 2.64 -1.16
N ALA A 47 9.99 2.61 -0.21
CA ALA A 47 8.74 1.89 -0.41
C ALA A 47 7.90 2.57 -1.48
N ASP A 48 7.58 1.84 -2.54
CA ASP A 48 6.65 2.28 -3.57
C ASP A 48 5.21 2.35 -3.06
N LEU A 49 4.42 3.20 -3.72
CA LEU A 49 2.97 3.20 -3.55
C LEU A 49 2.34 1.86 -4.00
N PRO A 50 1.22 1.44 -3.38
CA PRO A 50 0.39 0.37 -3.89
C PRO A 50 -0.03 0.61 -5.35
N LEU A 51 -0.20 -0.46 -6.14
CA LEU A 51 -0.59 -0.33 -7.54
C LEU A 51 -2.05 0.11 -7.72
N ASP A 52 -2.94 -0.25 -6.79
CA ASP A 52 -4.31 0.25 -6.76
C ASP A 52 -4.35 1.58 -5.97
N PRO A 53 -4.71 2.72 -6.59
CA PRO A 53 -4.87 4.00 -5.91
C PRO A 53 -5.87 3.99 -4.77
N LYS A 54 -6.80 3.02 -4.72
CA LYS A 54 -7.75 2.87 -3.61
C LYS A 54 -7.08 2.45 -2.30
N ASP A 55 -5.91 1.82 -2.39
CA ASP A 55 -5.13 1.41 -1.24
C ASP A 55 -4.20 2.52 -0.74
N TRP A 56 -4.21 3.69 -1.38
CA TRP A 56 -3.36 4.82 -0.98
C TRP A 56 -3.90 5.48 0.28
N VAL A 57 -3.05 5.54 1.30
CA VAL A 57 -3.34 6.26 2.55
C VAL A 57 -2.83 7.69 2.43
N ASN A 58 -3.74 8.67 2.50
CA ASN A 58 -3.43 10.09 2.48
C ASN A 58 -3.87 10.78 3.78
N PRO A 59 -3.07 10.72 4.86
CA PRO A 59 -3.48 11.23 6.16
C PRO A 59 -3.44 12.77 6.20
N ASP A 60 -4.32 13.37 7.01
CA ASP A 60 -4.33 14.83 7.22
C ASP A 60 -3.20 15.31 8.14
N THR A 61 -2.64 14.40 8.94
CA THR A 61 -1.52 14.67 9.86
C THR A 61 -0.33 13.77 9.53
N ILE A 62 0.85 14.36 9.42
CA ILE A 62 2.13 13.67 9.33
C ILE A 62 2.74 13.61 10.74
N ILE A 63 3.18 12.43 11.16
CA ILE A 63 3.87 12.24 12.44
C ILE A 63 5.37 12.18 12.16
N PHE A 64 6.13 13.11 12.74
CA PHE A 64 7.58 13.11 12.68
C PHE A 64 8.16 12.46 13.94
N SER A 65 8.71 11.26 13.78
CA SER A 65 9.40 10.54 14.86
C SER A 65 10.91 10.66 14.72
N TYR A 66 11.59 10.92 15.83
CA TYR A 66 13.05 10.85 15.93
C TYR A 66 13.44 10.07 17.18
N THR A 67 14.61 9.43 17.15
CA THR A 67 15.19 8.75 18.30
C THR A 67 16.23 9.67 18.93
N PRO A 68 15.93 10.35 20.05
CA PRO A 68 16.90 11.21 20.71
C PRO A 68 17.99 10.39 21.41
N VAL A 69 19.17 10.98 21.54
CA VAL A 69 20.27 10.41 22.35
C VAL A 69 20.05 10.70 23.85
N GLU A 70 19.53 11.89 24.18
CA GLU A 70 19.19 12.32 25.56
C GLU A 70 17.67 12.49 25.74
N ASP A 71 17.23 13.29 26.70
CA ASP A 71 15.81 13.59 26.95
C ASP A 71 15.12 14.16 25.69
N PRO A 72 14.06 13.50 25.18
CA PRO A 72 13.30 13.95 24.01
C PRO A 72 12.81 15.40 24.12
N ALA A 73 12.39 15.83 25.32
CA ALA A 73 11.81 17.16 25.52
C ALA A 73 12.81 18.30 25.27
N ILE A 74 14.10 18.02 25.43
CA ILE A 74 15.17 18.98 25.15
C ILE A 74 15.37 19.12 23.64
N TYR A 75 15.29 18.02 22.89
CA TYR A 75 15.51 18.00 21.45
C TYR A 75 14.30 18.39 20.60
N ALA A 76 13.09 18.38 21.15
CA ALA A 76 11.88 18.71 20.39
C ALA A 76 12.00 20.09 19.69
N LYS A 77 12.50 21.10 20.42
CA LYS A 77 12.68 22.46 19.88
C LYS A 77 13.70 22.56 18.75
N VAL A 78 14.64 21.62 18.64
CA VAL A 78 15.63 21.60 17.54
C VAL A 78 14.93 21.34 16.21
N TRP A 79 13.82 20.60 16.23
CA TRP A 79 13.07 20.23 15.04
C TRP A 79 11.98 21.23 14.65
N ASP A 80 11.68 22.25 15.46
CA ASP A 80 10.60 23.22 15.20
C ASP A 80 10.68 23.83 13.78
N GLY A 81 11.90 24.19 13.34
CA GLY A 81 12.12 24.72 11.99
C GLY A 81 11.80 23.72 10.88
N PHE A 82 12.16 22.45 11.09
CA PHE A 82 11.88 21.37 10.16
C PHE A 82 10.38 21.03 10.10
N ILE A 83 9.73 20.92 11.27
CA ILE A 83 8.29 20.69 11.39
C ILE A 83 7.49 21.79 10.70
N LYS A 84 7.88 23.05 10.90
CA LYS A 84 7.27 24.20 10.21
C LYS A 84 7.46 24.10 8.69
N HIS A 85 8.68 23.85 8.23
CA HIS A 85 8.95 23.71 6.80
C HIS A 85 8.12 22.58 6.16
N MET A 86 8.08 21.41 6.80
CA MET A 86 7.27 20.28 6.36
C MET A 86 5.78 20.63 6.28
N SER A 87 5.26 21.35 7.28
CA SER A 87 3.86 21.81 7.26
C SER A 87 3.59 22.74 6.09
N GLU A 88 4.51 23.66 5.78
CA GLU A 88 4.39 24.61 4.68
C GLU A 88 4.43 23.93 3.30
N VAL A 89 5.38 23.02 3.07
CA VAL A 89 5.54 22.38 1.75
C VAL A 89 4.49 21.30 1.47
N THR A 90 3.96 20.66 2.51
CA THR A 90 2.93 19.61 2.36
C THR A 90 1.51 20.14 2.48
N GLY A 91 1.32 21.31 3.11
CA GLY A 91 0.00 21.83 3.47
C GLY A 91 -0.72 20.99 4.54
N LYS A 92 -0.02 20.06 5.20
CA LYS A 92 -0.58 19.15 6.20
C LYS A 92 -0.15 19.57 7.60
N LYS A 93 -0.90 19.11 8.61
CA LYS A 93 -0.47 19.22 10.00
C LYS A 93 0.72 18.30 10.22
N VAL A 94 1.78 18.79 10.85
CA VAL A 94 2.93 17.95 11.24
C VAL A 94 3.10 18.03 12.75
N VAL A 95 3.28 16.88 13.41
CA VAL A 95 3.43 16.75 14.86
C VAL A 95 4.63 15.90 15.25
#